data_AF-A0A0D6L881-F1
#
_entry.id   AF-A0A0D6L881-F1
#
_cell.length_a   1.000
_cell.length_b   1.000
_cell.length_c   1.000
_cell.angle_alpha   90.00
_cell.angle_beta   90.00
_cell.angle_gamma   90.00
#
_symmetry.space_group_name_H-M   'P 1'
#
loop_
_entity.id
_entity.type
_entity.pdbx_description
1 polymer ?
#
loop_
_entity_poly.entity_id
_entity_poly.type
_entity_poly.pdbx_seq_one_letter_code
_entity_poly.pdbx_strand_id
1 'polypeptide(L)'
;MVELQASSWLMSTTTSPNGVAIDREGKHLMVSHVNIETISVYKIGKDYKSLIHLVDVPLLTTIDNLYVDREGAVWTLKRQGEELELLTLPRAPSRDNTYGAHPVLKDAMDHLGNCDDLTGHAPSQVLRIKFSKDFKSWEVTEPFIDDGRLLSASSVAVPFKNQLLIGSVFRQLVHCDVTAETI
;
A
#
# COMPACT_ATOMS: atom_id res chain seq x y z
N MET A 1 31.83 -0.42 7.58
CA MET A 1 30.83 0.39 6.86
C MET A 1 31.02 0.13 5.38
N VAL A 2 30.01 -0.40 4.69
CA VAL A 2 30.03 -0.48 3.22
C VAL A 2 29.38 0.80 2.73
N GLU A 3 30.15 1.65 2.07
CA GLU A 3 29.68 2.90 1.50
C GLU A 3 28.98 2.60 0.15
N LEU A 4 27.84 3.25 -0.10
CA LEU A 4 27.14 3.13 -1.37
C LEU A 4 28.03 3.65 -2.49
N GLN A 5 28.26 2.85 -3.54
CA GLN A 5 29.18 3.23 -4.63
C GLN A 5 28.70 4.45 -5.44
N ALA A 6 27.38 4.64 -5.57
CA ALA A 6 26.75 5.79 -6.23
C ALA A 6 25.26 5.88 -5.87
N SER A 7 24.70 7.09 -5.80
CA SER A 7 23.27 7.36 -5.60
C SER A 7 22.72 8.28 -6.69
N SER A 8 21.55 7.97 -7.21
CA SER A 8 20.82 8.82 -8.18
C SER A 8 19.31 8.69 -7.97
N TRP A 9 18.56 9.72 -8.33
CA TRP A 9 17.10 9.64 -8.35
C TRP A 9 16.63 8.75 -9.51
N LEU A 10 15.77 7.77 -9.22
CA LEU A 10 15.00 7.06 -10.27
C LEU A 10 13.78 7.87 -10.72
N MET A 11 13.25 8.72 -9.83
CA MET A 11 12.11 9.60 -10.06
C MET A 11 12.35 10.91 -9.30
N SER A 12 12.52 12.03 -10.00
CA SER A 12 12.80 13.34 -9.39
C SER A 12 11.55 14.12 -8.99
N THR A 13 10.40 13.76 -9.55
CA THR A 13 9.10 14.41 -9.31
C THR A 13 8.06 13.35 -9.03
N THR A 14 7.98 12.91 -7.78
CA THR A 14 6.96 11.96 -7.34
C THR A 14 6.30 12.48 -6.07
N THR A 15 5.00 12.22 -5.95
CA THR A 15 4.21 12.48 -4.77
C THR A 15 4.41 11.32 -3.79
N SER A 16 5.25 11.55 -2.77
CA SER A 16 5.38 10.69 -1.58
C SER A 16 5.51 9.17 -1.88
N PRO A 17 6.56 8.73 -2.59
CA PRO A 17 6.86 7.30 -2.70
C PRO A 17 7.14 6.74 -1.30
N ASN A 18 6.61 5.56 -0.99
CA ASN A 18 6.81 4.92 0.30
C ASN A 18 7.28 3.47 0.13
N GLY A 19 6.36 2.52 0.04
CA GLY A 19 6.65 1.12 -0.19
C GLY A 19 7.15 0.87 -1.60
N VAL A 20 8.20 0.07 -1.71
CA VAL A 20 8.73 -0.41 -2.99
C VAL A 20 8.89 -1.93 -2.96
N ALA A 21 8.54 -2.56 -4.08
CA ALA A 21 8.76 -3.99 -4.26
C ALA A 21 9.13 -4.29 -5.72
N ILE A 22 9.94 -5.33 -5.92
CA ILE A 22 10.33 -5.78 -7.25
C ILE A 22 9.70 -7.14 -7.49
N ASP A 23 9.22 -7.36 -8.71
CA ASP A 23 8.73 -8.68 -9.10
C ASP A 23 9.84 -9.74 -9.08
N ARG A 24 9.45 -11.01 -9.07
CA ARG A 24 10.42 -12.11 -8.96
C ARG A 24 11.42 -12.15 -10.12
N GLU A 25 11.03 -11.65 -11.30
CA GLU A 25 11.90 -11.63 -12.49
C GLU A 25 12.88 -10.45 -12.49
N GLY A 26 12.74 -9.48 -11.57
CA GLY A 26 13.57 -8.29 -11.52
C GLY A 26 13.29 -7.30 -12.66
N LYS A 27 12.11 -7.36 -13.27
CA LYS A 27 11.73 -6.56 -14.45
C LYS A 27 10.80 -5.41 -14.12
N HIS A 28 10.02 -5.55 -13.06
CA HIS A 28 9.01 -4.56 -12.69
C HIS A 28 9.20 -4.08 -11.26
N LEU A 29 9.09 -2.77 -11.07
CA LEU A 29 9.09 -2.10 -9.78
C LEU A 29 7.67 -1.63 -9.49
N MET A 30 7.14 -2.02 -8.35
CA MET A 30 5.91 -1.50 -7.78
C MET A 30 6.27 -0.43 -6.74
N VAL A 31 5.61 0.71 -6.81
CA VAL A 31 5.79 1.82 -5.88
C VAL A 31 4.43 2.22 -5.33
N SER A 32 4.31 2.30 -4.01
CA SER A 32 3.14 2.92 -3.39
C SER A 32 3.35 4.42 -3.23
N HIS A 33 2.28 5.17 -3.48
CA HIS A 33 2.25 6.61 -3.37
C HIS A 33 1.20 7.03 -2.34
N VAL A 34 1.66 7.44 -1.16
CA VAL A 34 0.79 7.70 0.00
C VAL A 34 -0.23 8.81 -0.29
N ASN A 35 0.24 9.96 -0.79
CA ASN A 35 -0.58 11.17 -0.94
C ASN A 35 -1.55 11.11 -2.13
N ILE A 36 -1.30 10.25 -3.11
CA ILE A 36 -2.18 10.06 -4.27
C ILE A 36 -2.84 8.68 -4.27
N GLU A 37 -2.69 7.92 -3.18
CA GLU A 37 -3.45 6.69 -2.90
C GLU A 37 -3.41 5.65 -4.03
N THR A 38 -2.22 5.50 -4.62
CA THR A 38 -2.02 4.74 -5.85
C THR A 38 -0.84 3.79 -5.71
N ILE A 39 -0.94 2.60 -6.30
CA ILE A 39 0.21 1.78 -6.63
C ILE A 39 0.53 1.95 -8.11
N SER A 40 1.77 2.34 -8.39
CA SER A 40 2.27 2.48 -9.75
C SER A 40 3.22 1.33 -10.07
N VAL A 41 3.08 0.76 -11.27
CA VAL A 41 3.98 -0.27 -11.79
C VAL A 41 4.86 0.34 -12.87
N TYR A 42 6.16 0.12 -12.74
CA TYR A 42 7.17 0.56 -13.69
C TYR A 42 7.93 -0.64 -14.23
N LYS A 43 8.26 -0.60 -15.52
CA LYS A 43 9.30 -1.45 -16.09
C LYS A 43 10.66 -0.87 -15.78
N ILE A 44 11.56 -1.70 -15.27
CA ILE A 44 12.94 -1.33 -14.97
C ILE A 44 13.75 -1.32 -16.28
N GLY A 45 14.45 -0.23 -16.55
CA GLY A 45 15.36 -0.09 -17.66
C GLY A 45 16.58 -1.00 -17.53
N LYS A 46 17.21 -1.38 -18.65
CA LYS A 46 18.40 -2.24 -18.64
C LYS A 46 19.62 -1.65 -17.92
N ASP A 47 19.61 -0.33 -17.72
CA ASP A 47 20.63 0.41 -16.98
C ASP A 47 20.39 0.40 -15.45
N TYR A 48 19.24 -0.14 -15.00
CA TYR A 48 18.76 -0.12 -13.62
C TYR A 48 18.63 1.29 -13.01
N LYS A 49 18.67 2.31 -13.86
CA LYS A 49 18.65 3.74 -13.48
C LYS A 49 17.50 4.50 -14.12
N SER A 50 16.72 3.83 -14.95
CA SER A 50 15.54 4.37 -15.61
C SER A 50 14.32 3.51 -15.35
N LEU A 51 13.16 4.16 -15.31
CA LEU A 51 11.86 3.53 -15.12
C LEU A 51 10.93 3.97 -16.26
N ILE A 52 10.15 3.02 -16.78
CA ILE A 52 9.08 3.28 -17.75
C ILE A 52 7.76 2.97 -17.06
N HIS A 53 6.92 3.97 -16.87
CA HIS A 53 5.59 3.79 -16.27
C HIS A 53 4.73 2.85 -17.13
N LEU A 54 4.01 1.94 -16.47
CA LEU A 54 3.10 1.00 -17.12
C LEU A 54 1.64 1.25 -16.75
N VAL A 55 1.35 1.34 -15.45
CA VAL A 55 -0.02 1.44 -14.95
C VAL A 55 -0.06 2.06 -13.55
N ASP A 56 -1.17 2.74 -13.26
CA ASP A 56 -1.56 3.21 -11.94
C ASP A 56 -2.81 2.47 -11.48
N VAL A 57 -2.77 1.95 -10.26
CA VAL A 57 -3.91 1.32 -9.58
C VAL A 57 -4.35 2.24 -8.45
N PRO A 58 -5.46 2.98 -8.61
CA PRO A 58 -6.03 3.78 -7.54
C PRO A 58 -6.67 2.84 -6.50
N LEU A 59 -6.30 3.00 -5.24
CA LEU A 59 -6.81 2.19 -4.12
C LEU A 59 -7.63 3.01 -3.12
N LEU A 60 -7.65 4.34 -3.28
CA LEU A 60 -8.41 5.27 -2.43
C LEU A 60 -8.07 5.11 -0.94
N THR A 61 -6.79 4.86 -0.66
CA THR A 61 -6.24 4.69 0.68
C THR A 61 -4.75 5.01 0.74
N THR A 62 -4.29 5.38 1.93
CA THR A 62 -2.85 5.52 2.21
C THR A 62 -2.19 4.14 2.28
N ILE A 63 -1.24 3.93 1.39
CA ILE A 63 -0.53 2.65 1.24
C ILE A 63 0.86 2.79 1.84
N ASP A 64 1.22 1.87 2.73
CA ASP A 64 2.52 1.85 3.39
C ASP A 64 3.47 0.88 2.68
N ASN A 65 3.52 -0.39 3.11
CA ASN A 65 4.42 -1.39 2.54
C ASN A 65 3.78 -2.27 1.47
N LEU A 66 4.63 -2.81 0.60
CA LEU A 66 4.26 -3.74 -0.46
C LEU A 66 4.97 -5.08 -0.28
N TYR A 67 4.27 -6.17 -0.54
CA TYR A 67 4.85 -7.50 -0.69
C TYR A 67 4.41 -8.10 -2.03
N VAL A 68 5.34 -8.72 -2.77
CA VAL A 68 5.03 -9.42 -4.01
C VAL A 68 5.16 -10.92 -3.75
N ASP A 69 4.07 -11.66 -3.95
CA ASP A 69 4.06 -13.10 -3.75
C ASP A 69 4.68 -13.88 -4.93
N ARG A 70 4.72 -15.21 -4.80
CA ARG A 70 5.31 -16.09 -5.81
C ARG A 70 4.53 -16.13 -7.12
N GLU A 71 3.25 -15.78 -7.10
CA GLU A 71 2.38 -15.69 -8.27
C GLU A 71 2.46 -14.31 -8.94
N GLY A 72 3.11 -13.34 -8.29
CA GLY A 72 3.25 -11.97 -8.76
C GLY A 72 2.11 -11.06 -8.31
N ALA A 73 1.23 -11.52 -7.41
CA ALA A 73 0.23 -10.64 -6.82
C ALA A 73 0.88 -9.71 -5.79
N VAL A 74 0.40 -8.47 -5.75
CA VAL A 74 0.86 -7.45 -4.82
C VAL A 74 -0.06 -7.44 -3.62
N TRP A 75 0.53 -7.68 -2.45
CA TRP A 75 -0.11 -7.59 -1.15
C TRP A 75 0.23 -6.26 -0.55
N THR A 76 -0.82 -5.54 -0.17
CA THR A 76 -0.73 -4.20 0.36
C THR A 76 -1.84 -4.02 1.38
N LEU A 77 -1.87 -2.86 2.03
CA LEU A 77 -2.83 -2.57 3.08
C LEU A 77 -3.53 -1.27 2.81
N LYS A 78 -4.77 -1.25 3.26
CA LYS A 78 -5.65 -0.11 3.26
C LYS A 78 -5.85 0.30 4.71
N ARG A 79 -5.44 1.53 5.02
CA ARG A 79 -5.99 2.23 6.19
C ARG A 79 -7.32 2.79 5.72
N GLN A 80 -8.39 2.04 5.99
CA GLN A 80 -9.70 2.24 5.37
C GLN A 80 -10.23 3.65 5.60
N GLY A 81 -10.23 4.52 4.59
CA GLY A 81 -11.13 5.66 4.53
C GLY A 81 -12.47 5.24 3.93
N GLU A 82 -13.59 5.79 4.41
CA GLU A 82 -14.90 5.47 3.86
C GLU A 82 -14.95 5.71 2.35
N GLU A 83 -15.70 4.84 1.66
CA GLU A 83 -16.07 5.00 0.26
C GLU A 83 -16.83 6.31 0.08
N LEU A 84 -16.14 7.37 -0.31
CA LEU A 84 -16.80 8.57 -0.79
C LEU A 84 -17.28 8.31 -2.21
N GLU A 85 -18.61 8.21 -2.37
CA GLU A 85 -19.29 8.53 -3.61
C GLU A 85 -18.78 9.88 -4.16
N LEU A 86 -17.71 9.87 -4.96
CA LEU A 86 -17.12 11.08 -5.56
C LEU A 86 -16.76 10.87 -7.03
N LEU A 87 -17.54 10.04 -7.73
CA LEU A 87 -17.44 9.86 -9.18
C LEU A 87 -18.12 10.98 -10.00
N THR A 88 -18.56 12.09 -9.41
CA THR A 88 -19.36 13.11 -10.13
C THR A 88 -19.02 14.58 -9.94
N LEU A 89 -17.83 14.99 -9.48
CA LEU A 89 -17.45 16.42 -9.52
C LEU A 89 -16.02 16.69 -10.02
N PRO A 90 -15.82 17.72 -10.88
CA PRO A 90 -14.51 18.02 -11.46
C PRO A 90 -13.54 18.56 -10.39
N ARG A 91 -12.35 17.97 -10.30
CA ARG A 91 -11.26 18.45 -9.41
C ARG A 91 -10.77 19.82 -9.86
N ALA A 92 -10.98 20.84 -9.03
CA ALA A 92 -10.24 22.09 -9.09
C ALA A 92 -8.84 21.90 -8.46
N PRO A 93 -7.78 22.58 -8.95
CA PRO A 93 -6.47 22.49 -8.34
C PRO A 93 -6.38 23.50 -7.20
N SER A 94 -6.41 23.06 -5.95
CA SER A 94 -6.09 23.94 -4.82
C SER A 94 -5.10 23.29 -3.86
N ARG A 95 -4.09 24.09 -3.54
CA ARG A 95 -3.15 23.92 -2.43
C ARG A 95 -3.90 24.11 -1.11
N ASP A 96 -4.73 23.15 -0.74
CA ASP A 96 -5.41 23.17 0.55
C ASP A 96 -5.13 21.89 1.34
N ASN A 97 -4.80 22.10 2.60
CA ASN A 97 -4.35 21.13 3.60
C ASN A 97 -5.53 20.26 4.07
N THR A 98 -6.12 19.50 3.16
CA THR A 98 -7.27 18.61 3.41
C THR A 98 -6.88 17.29 4.09
N TYR A 99 -5.59 17.08 4.40
CA TYR A 99 -5.08 15.90 5.11
C TYR A 99 -5.72 15.69 6.49
N GLY A 100 -6.27 16.74 7.12
CA GLY A 100 -6.93 16.66 8.44
C GLY A 100 -8.45 16.51 8.42
N ALA A 101 -9.09 16.51 7.24
CA ALA A 101 -10.55 16.41 7.12
C ALA A 101 -11.05 14.97 6.93
N HIS A 102 -10.13 14.01 6.80
CA HIS A 102 -10.47 12.60 6.67
C HIS A 102 -10.38 11.90 8.04
N PRO A 103 -11.49 11.44 8.65
CA PRO A 103 -11.52 10.87 10.00
C PRO A 103 -10.48 9.78 10.21
N VAL A 104 -10.31 8.92 9.20
CA VAL A 104 -9.38 7.78 9.26
C VAL A 104 -7.91 8.19 9.15
N LEU A 105 -7.57 9.19 8.33
CA LEU A 105 -6.20 9.72 8.32
C LEU A 105 -5.89 10.41 9.64
N LYS A 106 -6.87 11.10 10.23
CA LYS A 106 -6.76 11.65 11.58
C LYS A 106 -6.56 10.55 12.61
N ASP A 107 -7.40 9.52 12.66
CA ASP A 107 -7.27 8.41 13.61
C ASP A 107 -5.93 7.68 13.45
N ALA A 108 -5.48 7.50 12.21
CA ALA A 108 -4.17 6.95 11.92
C ALA A 108 -3.04 7.87 12.40
N MET A 109 -3.13 9.18 12.18
CA MET A 109 -2.10 10.14 12.63
C MET A 109 -2.11 10.32 14.16
N ASP A 110 -3.28 10.34 14.79
CA ASP A 110 -3.44 10.38 16.24
C ASP A 110 -2.85 9.11 16.85
N HIS A 111 -3.14 7.94 16.28
CA HIS A 111 -2.55 6.67 16.69
C HIS A 111 -1.04 6.64 16.45
N LEU A 112 -0.53 7.20 15.35
CA LEU A 112 0.91 7.27 15.10
C LEU A 112 1.62 8.24 16.08
N GLY A 113 0.96 9.33 16.45
CA GLY A 113 1.48 10.34 17.37
C GLY A 113 1.46 9.91 18.83
N ASN A 114 0.60 8.94 19.19
CA ASN A 114 0.48 8.41 20.54
C ASN A 114 0.22 6.89 20.52
N CYS A 115 1.20 6.14 20.02
CA CYS A 115 1.04 4.70 19.79
C CYS A 115 0.85 3.86 21.06
N ASP A 116 1.27 4.38 22.21
CA ASP A 116 1.12 3.78 23.54
C ASP A 116 -0.31 3.91 24.11
N ASP A 117 -1.13 4.82 23.57
CA ASP A 117 -2.53 4.96 23.99
C ASP A 117 -3.38 3.85 23.40
N LEU A 118 -3.62 2.80 24.18
CA LEU A 118 -4.40 1.62 23.79
C LEU A 118 -5.90 1.89 23.59
N THR A 119 -6.40 3.09 23.92
CA THR A 119 -7.81 3.44 23.74
C THR A 119 -8.12 3.94 22.32
N GLY A 120 -7.11 4.43 21.60
CA GLY A 120 -7.22 4.76 20.18
C GLY A 120 -7.11 3.51 19.30
N HIS A 121 -8.03 3.35 18.35
CA HIS A 121 -8.02 2.30 17.34
C HIS A 121 -7.91 2.90 15.95
N ALA A 122 -7.19 2.23 15.05
CA ALA A 122 -7.06 2.61 13.66
C ALA A 122 -7.43 1.39 12.78
N PRO A 123 -8.34 1.53 11.81
CA PRO A 123 -8.76 0.42 10.95
C PRO A 123 -7.58 -0.24 10.22
N SER A 124 -7.74 -1.54 9.95
CA SER A 124 -6.78 -2.35 9.22
C SER A 124 -7.47 -3.14 8.12
N GLN A 125 -6.93 -3.09 6.91
CA GLN A 125 -7.45 -3.87 5.79
C GLN A 125 -6.29 -4.35 4.92
N VAL A 126 -6.37 -5.60 4.44
CA VAL A 126 -5.39 -6.19 3.51
C VAL A 126 -6.03 -6.25 2.14
N LEU A 127 -5.28 -5.79 1.14
CA LEU A 127 -5.64 -5.89 -0.27
C LEU A 127 -4.66 -6.81 -0.98
N ARG A 128 -5.17 -7.65 -1.88
CA ARG A 128 -4.36 -8.43 -2.82
C ARG A 128 -4.74 -8.01 -4.24
N ILE A 129 -3.73 -7.60 -5.01
CA ILE A 129 -3.88 -7.08 -6.36
C ILE A 129 -3.21 -8.05 -7.33
N LYS A 130 -3.99 -8.61 -8.24
CA LYS A 130 -3.50 -9.51 -9.28
C LYS A 130 -3.58 -8.83 -10.64
N PHE A 131 -2.43 -8.64 -11.27
CA PHE A 131 -2.34 -8.03 -12.59
C PHE A 131 -2.52 -9.06 -13.70
N SER A 132 -3.10 -8.63 -14.82
CA SER A 132 -2.95 -9.35 -16.08
C SER A 132 -1.50 -9.27 -16.58
N LYS A 133 -1.11 -10.24 -17.42
CA LYS A 133 0.28 -10.36 -17.91
C LYS A 133 0.79 -9.10 -18.63
N ASP A 134 -0.09 -8.30 -19.21
CA ASP A 134 0.25 -7.07 -19.91
C ASP A 134 -0.01 -5.80 -19.09
N PHE A 135 -0.35 -5.95 -17.79
CA PHE A 135 -0.64 -4.86 -16.85
C PHE A 135 -1.79 -3.92 -17.27
N LYS A 136 -2.65 -4.34 -18.21
CA LYS A 136 -3.79 -3.52 -18.66
C LYS A 136 -5.05 -3.68 -17.83
N SER A 137 -5.08 -4.69 -16.98
CA SER A 137 -6.18 -4.94 -16.06
C SER A 137 -5.65 -5.55 -14.76
N TRP A 138 -6.42 -5.39 -13.71
CA TRP A 138 -6.11 -5.93 -12.40
C TRP A 138 -7.39 -6.33 -11.68
N GLU A 139 -7.26 -7.26 -10.77
CA GLU A 139 -8.30 -7.69 -9.84
C GLU A 139 -7.84 -7.36 -8.42
N VAL A 140 -8.71 -6.74 -7.63
CA VAL A 140 -8.47 -6.44 -6.21
C VAL A 140 -9.38 -7.33 -5.38
N THR A 141 -8.79 -8.01 -4.41
CA THR A 141 -9.50 -8.80 -3.40
C THR A 141 -9.14 -8.27 -2.02
N GLU A 142 -10.01 -8.51 -1.03
CA GLU A 142 -9.90 -7.97 0.33
C GLU A 142 -9.91 -9.12 1.36
N PRO A 143 -8.78 -9.83 1.55
CA PRO A 143 -8.73 -11.02 2.41
C PRO A 143 -8.93 -10.76 3.91
N PHE A 144 -8.75 -9.51 4.35
CA PHE A 144 -8.85 -9.15 5.76
C PHE A 144 -9.36 -7.72 5.93
N ILE A 145 -10.26 -7.52 6.88
CA ILE A 145 -10.75 -6.21 7.33
C ILE A 145 -11.00 -6.27 8.85
N ASP A 146 -10.58 -5.24 9.55
CA ASP A 146 -10.76 -5.08 11.00
C ASP A 146 -10.94 -3.59 11.33
N ASP A 147 -11.85 -3.30 12.25
CA ASP A 147 -12.14 -1.92 12.70
C ASP A 147 -11.05 -1.34 13.61
N GLY A 148 -9.97 -2.10 13.86
CA GLY A 148 -8.85 -1.72 14.69
C GLY A 148 -8.88 -2.38 16.08
N ARG A 149 -9.94 -3.12 16.44
CA ARG A 149 -10.04 -3.80 17.74
C ARG A 149 -9.12 -5.01 17.84
N LEU A 150 -8.97 -5.78 16.75
CA LEU A 150 -8.03 -6.91 16.71
C LEU A 150 -6.63 -6.44 16.35
N LEU A 151 -6.52 -5.65 15.28
CA LEU A 151 -5.27 -5.14 14.74
C LEU A 151 -5.43 -3.67 14.40
N SER A 152 -4.78 -2.79 15.17
CA SER A 152 -4.74 -1.37 14.83
C SER A 152 -3.59 -1.03 13.89
N ALA A 153 -3.86 -0.22 12.86
CA ALA A 153 -2.87 0.38 11.96
C ALA A 153 -1.92 -0.64 11.29
N SER A 154 -2.48 -1.64 10.63
CA SER A 154 -1.73 -2.59 9.82
C SER A 154 -0.85 -1.88 8.77
N SER A 155 0.39 -2.36 8.59
CA SER A 155 1.40 -1.76 7.70
C SER A 155 2.04 -2.73 6.73
N VAL A 156 1.97 -4.05 6.96
CA VAL A 156 2.48 -5.08 6.03
C VAL A 156 1.67 -6.37 6.15
N ALA A 157 1.48 -7.09 5.02
CA ALA A 157 0.81 -8.37 4.97
C ALA A 157 1.60 -9.35 4.09
N VAL A 158 1.80 -10.57 4.57
CA VAL A 158 2.56 -11.61 3.87
C VAL A 158 1.78 -12.92 3.91
N PRO A 159 1.33 -13.46 2.76
CA PRO A 159 0.77 -14.80 2.69
C PRO A 159 1.88 -15.84 2.84
N PHE A 160 1.60 -16.93 3.55
CA PHE A 160 2.49 -18.07 3.66
C PHE A 160 1.69 -19.37 3.80
N LYS A 161 1.74 -20.21 2.77
CA LYS A 161 0.89 -21.42 2.68
C LYS A 161 -0.59 -21.00 2.79
N ASN A 162 -1.36 -21.64 3.67
CA ASN A 162 -2.75 -21.31 3.98
C ASN A 162 -2.86 -20.28 5.12
N GLN A 163 -1.80 -19.53 5.40
CA GLN A 163 -1.77 -18.54 6.47
C GLN A 163 -1.55 -17.13 5.90
N LEU A 164 -2.00 -16.13 6.64
CA LEU A 164 -1.70 -14.72 6.39
C LEU A 164 -1.10 -14.10 7.66
N LEU A 165 0.05 -13.44 7.53
CA LEU A 165 0.70 -12.71 8.60
C LEU A 165 0.54 -11.21 8.35
N ILE A 166 0.01 -10.47 9.32
CA ILE A 166 -0.30 -9.05 9.19
C ILE A 166 0.37 -8.29 10.33
N GLY A 167 1.36 -7.47 10.01
CA GLY A 167 2.05 -6.61 10.98
C GLY A 167 1.43 -5.21 11.02
N SER A 168 1.44 -4.59 12.20
CA SER A 168 1.16 -3.16 12.35
C SER A 168 2.40 -2.32 12.64
N VAL A 169 2.26 -0.99 12.57
CA VAL A 169 3.35 -0.05 12.83
C VAL A 169 3.86 -0.15 14.28
N PHE A 170 2.97 -0.33 15.26
CA PHE A 170 3.33 -0.15 16.68
C PHE A 170 2.93 -1.27 17.63
N ARG A 171 1.98 -2.14 17.28
CA ARG A 171 1.30 -2.96 18.28
C ARG A 171 1.43 -4.46 18.05
N GLN A 172 0.62 -5.02 17.16
CA GLN A 172 0.44 -6.46 17.04
C GLN A 172 0.96 -7.00 15.70
N LEU A 173 1.40 -8.25 15.74
CA LEU A 173 1.50 -9.13 14.59
C LEU A 173 0.37 -10.13 14.70
N VAL A 174 -0.55 -10.11 13.74
CA VAL A 174 -1.67 -11.03 13.66
C VAL A 174 -1.35 -12.15 12.69
N HIS A 175 -1.70 -13.36 13.10
CA HIS A 175 -1.70 -14.54 12.26
C HIS A 175 -3.15 -14.95 12.00
N CYS A 176 -3.48 -15.17 10.73
CA CYS A 176 -4.77 -15.66 10.28
C CYS A 176 -4.58 -16.98 9.52
N ASP A 177 -5.53 -17.90 9.67
CA ASP A 177 -5.72 -19.01 8.75
C ASP A 177 -6.60 -18.52 7.59
N VAL A 178 -6.23 -18.85 6.35
CA VAL A 178 -6.89 -18.38 5.12
C VAL A 178 -7.15 -19.55 4.16
N THR A 179 -8.32 -19.56 3.54
CA THR A 179 -8.70 -20.55 2.53
C THR A 179 -8.45 -20.03 1.11
N ALA A 180 -8.48 -20.91 0.13
CA ALA A 180 -8.37 -20.53 -1.28
C ALA A 180 -9.51 -19.61 -1.74
N GLU A 181 -10.67 -19.65 -1.08
CA GLU A 181 -11.77 -18.71 -1.36
C GLU A 181 -11.54 -17.32 -0.76
N THR A 182 -10.62 -17.19 0.21
CA THR A 182 -10.32 -15.94 0.91
C THR A 182 -9.11 -15.21 0.30
N ILE A 183 -8.38 -15.84 -0.64
CA ILE A 183 -7.14 -15.31 -1.24
C ILE A 183 -7.23 -15.18 -2.76
#